data_AF-A0A7W1CYN1-F1
#
_entry.id   AF-A0A7W1CYN1-F1
#
_cell.length_a   1.000
_cell.length_b   1.000
_cell.length_c   1.000
_cell.angle_alpha   90.00
_cell.angle_beta   90.00
_cell.angle_gamma   90.00
#
_symmetry.space_group_name_H-M   'P 1'
#
loop_
_entity.id
_entity.type
_entity.pdbx_description
1 polymer ?
#
loop_
_entity_poly.entity_id
_entity_poly.type
_entity_poly.pdbx_seq_one_letter_code
_entity_poly.pdbx_strand_id
1 'polypeptide(L)'
;MYPCATLAEECDPLRCAADQNIATDLPTLEEALQGAERAIEPLLKEIGAYEAEGHEDASWYWAAPILMDRQRYPEASAEWLSRPDLATVWSGGRTEHSGREEGKHWPSHVERAAAVADASDLGSPPQDLRRVMAQMALAGPGTAALRALWRCSDWSLEGYGEARDAAARVAWRIRLMFDLPEVTWAIRGQEAVEGYWRQVLRYCAEGGLQPVLDEYAHVLRDLESFGRKKASEVASGVSGRMCRALGVATSSMKVDKVPKREMVARPLSKESMRGHFALRFAEVRSEDGTEPVTRASQVQEAFNSPFRPFVLATTSVGQEGLDFHTYCHAVVHWNLPANPVDLEQREGRVHRYKGHAVRKNLAHTYGLSAMAEDDLDPWERIFERGKEDRDVGESDLTPFWIYALDGGAKIERHVPALPLSRDSERLDALRASLAVYRMANTQESGRSRISDLVDQFSRGKTQLRRCLGESFVDGSGGEQLYLESAT
;
A
#
# COMPACT_ATOMS: atom_id res chain seq x y z
N MET A 1 3.00 -8.43 -15.89
CA MET A 1 2.03 -7.42 -16.38
C MET A 1 0.70 -8.06 -16.74
N TYR A 2 0.72 -9.16 -17.50
CA TYR A 2 -0.46 -9.97 -17.77
C TYR A 2 -1.13 -10.44 -16.46
N PRO A 3 -2.43 -10.18 -16.25
CA PRO A 3 -3.17 -10.66 -15.08
C PRO A 3 -3.57 -12.14 -15.29
N CYS A 4 -2.61 -13.03 -15.03
CA CYS A 4 -2.79 -14.46 -15.24
C CYS A 4 -3.72 -15.05 -14.18
N ALA A 5 -4.87 -15.60 -14.58
CA ALA A 5 -5.82 -16.20 -13.64
C ALA A 5 -5.34 -17.57 -13.14
N THR A 6 -4.79 -18.39 -14.04
CA THR A 6 -4.27 -19.73 -13.70
C THR A 6 -3.18 -19.63 -12.64
N LEU A 7 -2.22 -18.71 -12.81
CA LEU A 7 -1.20 -18.48 -11.78
C LEU A 7 -1.77 -17.84 -10.51
N ALA A 8 -2.82 -17.01 -10.62
CA ALA A 8 -3.48 -16.43 -9.45
C ALA A 8 -4.11 -17.52 -8.57
N GLU A 9 -4.73 -18.53 -9.21
CA GLU A 9 -5.40 -19.67 -8.58
C GLU A 9 -4.44 -20.71 -8.01
N GLU A 10 -3.55 -21.22 -8.85
CA GLU A 10 -2.74 -22.42 -8.55
C GLU A 10 -1.54 -22.12 -7.66
N CYS A 11 -1.11 -20.85 -7.62
CA CYS A 11 0.08 -20.43 -6.87
C CYS A 11 -0.26 -19.35 -5.84
N ASP A 12 -1.42 -19.49 -5.20
CA ASP A 12 -1.81 -18.62 -4.11
C ASP A 12 -0.90 -18.85 -2.87
N PRO A 13 -0.08 -17.86 -2.44
CA PRO A 13 0.78 -18.00 -1.27
C PRO A 13 0.02 -18.26 0.04
N LEU A 14 -1.21 -17.73 0.17
CA LEU A 14 -2.07 -17.89 1.35
C LEU A 14 -2.55 -19.34 1.45
N ARG A 15 -3.05 -19.91 0.36
CA ARG A 15 -3.48 -21.32 0.29
C ARG A 15 -2.31 -22.26 0.54
N CYS A 16 -1.18 -22.00 -0.12
CA CYS A 16 0.05 -22.78 0.08
C CYS A 16 0.51 -22.81 1.54
N ALA A 17 0.28 -21.72 2.28
CA ALA A 17 0.63 -21.63 3.70
C ALA A 17 -0.42 -22.26 4.63
N ALA A 18 -1.71 -22.19 4.28
CA ALA A 18 -2.79 -22.84 5.02
C ALA A 18 -2.69 -24.38 4.96
N ASP A 19 -2.44 -24.94 3.78
CA ASP A 19 -2.33 -26.40 3.55
C ASP A 19 -1.20 -27.06 4.35
N GLN A 20 -0.16 -26.29 4.67
CA GLN A 20 1.01 -26.78 5.40
C GLN A 20 0.81 -26.81 6.92
N ASN A 21 -0.38 -26.45 7.42
CA ASN A 21 -0.72 -26.39 8.85
C ASN A 21 0.38 -25.68 9.66
N ILE A 22 0.84 -24.55 9.13
CA ILE A 22 2.00 -23.79 9.64
C ILE A 22 1.60 -23.16 10.97
N ALA A 23 1.74 -23.92 12.04
CA ALA A 23 1.28 -23.54 13.37
C ALA A 23 2.23 -22.57 14.09
N THR A 24 3.43 -22.28 13.57
CA THR A 24 4.41 -21.43 14.31
C THR A 24 5.37 -20.59 13.48
N ASP A 25 5.92 -21.07 12.36
CA ASP A 25 6.96 -20.32 11.60
C ASP A 25 6.52 -19.97 10.18
N LEU A 26 6.45 -18.67 9.85
CA LEU A 26 6.10 -18.20 8.49
C LEU A 26 7.10 -18.75 7.46
N PRO A 27 6.62 -19.24 6.29
CA PRO A 27 7.51 -19.77 5.27
C PRO A 27 8.43 -18.66 4.73
N THR A 28 9.68 -19.01 4.49
CA THR A 28 10.63 -18.16 3.80
C THR A 28 10.21 -17.95 2.34
N LEU A 29 10.73 -16.89 1.71
CA LEU A 29 10.49 -16.65 0.29
C LEU A 29 10.94 -17.83 -0.59
N GLU A 30 12.04 -18.50 -0.22
CA GLU A 30 12.53 -19.66 -0.97
C GLU A 30 11.58 -20.85 -0.89
N GLU A 31 11.03 -21.14 0.29
CA GLU A 31 10.03 -22.19 0.47
C GLU A 31 8.75 -21.89 -0.31
N ALA A 32 8.30 -20.63 -0.31
CA ALA A 32 7.16 -20.19 -1.12
C ALA A 32 7.43 -20.37 -2.63
N LEU A 33 8.63 -20.03 -3.10
CA LEU A 33 9.03 -20.21 -4.50
C LEU A 33 9.09 -21.69 -4.89
N GLN A 34 9.63 -22.56 -4.02
CA GLN A 34 9.64 -24.01 -4.25
C GLN A 34 8.23 -24.62 -4.26
N GLY A 35 7.32 -24.09 -3.43
CA GLY A 35 5.89 -24.42 -3.49
C GLY A 35 5.30 -24.08 -4.86
N ALA A 36 5.47 -22.84 -5.31
CA ALA A 36 4.97 -22.38 -6.61
C ALA A 36 5.61 -23.13 -7.78
N GLU A 37 6.92 -23.45 -7.75
CA GLU A 37 7.56 -24.25 -8.79
C GLU A 37 6.94 -25.64 -8.94
N ARG A 38 6.56 -26.28 -7.84
CA ARG A 38 5.87 -27.58 -7.86
C ARG A 38 4.48 -27.49 -8.50
N ALA A 39 3.75 -26.40 -8.25
CA ALA A 39 2.44 -26.15 -8.86
C ALA A 39 2.55 -25.78 -10.35
N ILE A 40 3.63 -25.11 -10.77
CA ILE A 40 3.83 -24.65 -12.16
C ILE A 40 4.35 -25.75 -13.08
N GLU A 41 5.12 -26.70 -12.56
CA GLU A 41 5.67 -27.83 -13.32
C GLU A 41 4.63 -28.57 -14.20
N PRO A 42 3.46 -29.00 -13.67
CA PRO A 42 2.42 -29.62 -14.51
C PRO A 42 1.83 -28.64 -15.53
N LEU A 43 1.62 -27.37 -15.17
CA LEU A 43 1.08 -26.35 -16.07
C LEU A 43 1.99 -26.10 -17.28
N LEU A 44 3.32 -26.11 -17.07
CA LEU A 44 4.30 -25.98 -18.15
C LEU A 44 4.28 -27.21 -19.09
N LYS A 45 4.03 -28.41 -18.57
CA LYS A 45 3.86 -29.62 -19.38
C LYS A 45 2.60 -29.55 -20.23
N GLU A 46 1.49 -29.09 -19.64
CA GLU A 46 0.21 -29.01 -20.34
C GLU A 46 0.23 -28.06 -21.55
N ILE A 47 1.02 -26.98 -21.47
CA ILE A 47 1.19 -26.03 -22.58
C ILE A 47 2.29 -26.44 -23.58
N GLY A 48 2.87 -27.63 -23.42
CA GLY A 48 3.87 -28.15 -24.35
C GLY A 48 5.26 -27.51 -24.21
N ALA A 49 5.59 -26.90 -23.07
CA ALA A 49 6.84 -26.13 -22.94
C ALA A 49 8.09 -27.00 -23.07
N TYR A 50 8.06 -28.23 -22.59
CA TYR A 50 9.22 -29.13 -22.59
C TYR A 50 9.36 -29.91 -23.91
N GLU A 51 8.32 -29.93 -24.73
CA GLU A 51 8.28 -30.50 -26.08
C GLU A 51 8.73 -29.50 -27.15
N ALA A 52 8.86 -28.21 -26.80
CA ALA A 52 9.27 -27.17 -27.73
C ALA A 52 10.76 -27.30 -28.09
N GLU A 53 11.04 -27.49 -29.38
CA GLU A 53 12.39 -27.65 -29.92
C GLU A 53 12.85 -26.37 -30.64
N GLY A 54 14.17 -26.15 -30.67
CA GLY A 54 14.79 -25.06 -31.41
C GLY A 54 15.79 -24.27 -30.59
N HIS A 55 16.05 -23.04 -31.01
CA HIS A 55 16.86 -22.09 -30.24
C HIS A 55 16.14 -21.69 -28.95
N GLU A 56 16.90 -21.40 -27.89
CA GLU A 56 16.33 -20.85 -26.66
C GLU A 56 15.55 -19.56 -26.94
N ASP A 57 14.28 -19.52 -26.53
CA ASP A 57 13.36 -18.40 -26.80
C ASP A 57 12.89 -17.74 -25.50
N ALA A 58 13.40 -16.54 -25.22
CA ALA A 58 12.98 -15.75 -24.05
C ALA A 58 11.50 -15.34 -24.09
N SER A 59 10.80 -15.52 -25.22
CA SER A 59 9.36 -15.22 -25.34
C SER A 59 8.50 -16.06 -24.42
N TRP A 60 8.99 -17.24 -24.00
CA TRP A 60 8.34 -18.07 -22.98
C TRP A 60 8.01 -17.30 -21.70
N TYR A 61 8.81 -16.31 -21.29
CA TYR A 61 8.55 -15.53 -20.07
C TYR A 61 7.24 -14.74 -20.08
N TRP A 62 6.75 -14.34 -21.25
CA TRP A 62 5.47 -13.62 -21.36
C TRP A 62 4.39 -14.45 -22.04
N ALA A 63 4.76 -15.46 -22.85
CA ALA A 63 3.84 -16.34 -23.54
C ALA A 63 3.25 -17.43 -22.62
N ALA A 64 4.07 -18.05 -21.76
CA ALA A 64 3.63 -19.12 -20.87
C ALA A 64 2.36 -18.79 -20.06
N PRO A 65 2.25 -17.65 -19.34
CA PRO A 65 1.03 -17.34 -18.59
C PRO A 65 -0.21 -17.15 -19.48
N ILE A 66 -0.03 -16.69 -20.73
CA ILE A 66 -1.13 -16.54 -21.70
C ILE A 66 -1.61 -17.92 -22.16
N LEU A 67 -0.66 -18.81 -22.47
CA LEU A 67 -0.96 -20.19 -22.90
C LEU A 67 -1.63 -20.99 -21.79
N MET A 68 -1.17 -20.84 -20.54
CA MET A 68 -1.81 -21.46 -19.36
C MET A 68 -3.27 -21.03 -19.24
N ASP A 69 -3.53 -19.72 -19.34
CA ASP A 69 -4.89 -19.18 -19.29
C ASP A 69 -5.74 -19.58 -20.49
N ARG A 70 -5.15 -19.77 -21.67
CA ARG A 70 -5.87 -20.28 -22.84
C ARG A 70 -6.24 -21.75 -22.69
N GLN A 71 -5.35 -22.55 -22.11
CA GLN A 71 -5.58 -23.98 -21.87
C GLN A 71 -6.70 -24.18 -20.84
N ARG A 72 -6.66 -23.44 -19.73
CA ARG A 72 -7.60 -23.57 -18.63
C ARG A 72 -8.94 -22.86 -18.86
N TYR A 73 -8.89 -21.68 -19.50
CA TYR A 73 -10.05 -20.81 -19.73
C TYR A 73 -10.15 -20.41 -21.20
N PRO A 74 -10.40 -21.37 -22.12
CA PRO A 74 -10.27 -21.13 -23.56
C PRO A 74 -11.19 -20.01 -24.06
N GLU A 75 -12.49 -20.07 -23.76
CA GLU A 75 -13.48 -19.10 -24.24
C GLU A 75 -13.22 -17.71 -23.63
N ALA A 76 -13.13 -17.63 -22.30
CA ALA A 76 -12.95 -16.37 -21.59
C ALA A 76 -11.62 -15.68 -21.91
N SER A 77 -10.53 -16.43 -22.10
CA SER A 77 -9.24 -15.87 -22.50
C SER A 77 -9.25 -15.37 -23.95
N ALA A 78 -9.87 -16.11 -24.87
CA ALA A 78 -10.02 -15.68 -26.26
C ALA A 78 -10.92 -14.44 -26.39
N GLU A 79 -12.07 -14.44 -25.70
CA GLU A 79 -12.97 -13.29 -25.66
C GLU A 79 -12.25 -12.05 -25.15
N TRP A 80 -11.53 -12.16 -24.02
CA TRP A 80 -10.83 -11.01 -23.46
C TRP A 80 -9.72 -10.48 -24.36
N LEU A 81 -8.86 -11.34 -24.91
CA LEU A 81 -7.72 -10.94 -25.75
C LEU A 81 -8.14 -10.40 -27.13
N SER A 82 -9.28 -10.83 -27.66
CA SER A 82 -9.79 -10.40 -28.97
C SER A 82 -10.47 -9.03 -28.96
N ARG A 83 -10.63 -8.40 -27.79
CA ARG A 83 -11.28 -7.09 -27.66
C ARG A 83 -10.50 -5.98 -28.37
N PRO A 84 -11.14 -5.21 -29.27
CA PRO A 84 -10.44 -4.16 -30.04
C PRO A 84 -10.00 -2.98 -29.18
N ASP A 85 -10.65 -2.74 -28.04
CA ASP A 85 -10.34 -1.65 -27.11
C ASP A 85 -9.36 -2.07 -26.00
N LEU A 86 -8.90 -3.34 -26.00
CA LEU A 86 -8.15 -3.92 -24.88
C LEU A 86 -6.88 -3.13 -24.55
N ALA A 87 -6.10 -2.73 -25.55
CA ALA A 87 -4.86 -1.98 -25.32
C ALA A 87 -5.12 -0.64 -24.58
N THR A 88 -6.21 0.04 -24.92
CA THR A 88 -6.65 1.27 -24.27
C THR A 88 -7.17 1.01 -22.87
N VAL A 89 -8.00 -0.01 -22.71
CA VAL A 89 -8.58 -0.42 -21.41
C VAL A 89 -7.49 -0.83 -20.42
N TRP A 90 -6.55 -1.66 -20.87
CA TRP A 90 -5.41 -2.15 -20.08
C TRP A 90 -4.54 -1.00 -19.58
N SER A 91 -4.20 -0.06 -20.46
CA SER A 91 -3.38 1.11 -20.10
C SER A 91 -4.13 2.18 -19.32
N GLY A 92 -5.45 2.02 -19.13
CA GLY A 92 -6.32 3.02 -18.49
C GLY A 92 -6.40 4.33 -19.29
N GLY A 93 -6.41 4.23 -20.63
CA GLY A 93 -6.55 5.38 -21.54
C GLY A 93 -5.33 6.29 -21.63
N ARG A 94 -4.12 5.82 -21.26
CA ARG A 94 -2.90 6.65 -21.16
C ARG A 94 -1.83 6.38 -22.21
N THR A 95 -2.12 5.61 -23.26
CA THR A 95 -1.19 5.31 -24.36
C THR A 95 -0.64 6.57 -25.06
N GLU A 96 -1.41 7.66 -25.10
CA GLU A 96 -1.04 8.86 -25.88
C GLU A 96 -0.31 9.96 -25.06
N HIS A 97 -0.47 10.01 -23.74
CA HIS A 97 -0.04 11.17 -22.93
C HIS A 97 1.36 11.06 -22.30
N SER A 98 2.08 9.95 -22.51
CA SER A 98 3.36 9.73 -21.81
C SER A 98 4.57 10.38 -22.47
N GLY A 99 4.48 10.86 -23.71
CA GLY A 99 5.62 11.40 -24.46
C GLY A 99 6.79 10.41 -24.67
N ARG A 100 6.65 9.17 -24.19
CA ARG A 100 7.61 8.08 -24.35
C ARG A 100 7.20 7.26 -25.58
N GLU A 101 8.15 6.92 -26.45
CA GLU A 101 7.90 6.15 -27.68
C GLU A 101 7.20 4.80 -27.43
N GLU A 102 7.43 4.19 -26.27
CA GLU A 102 6.82 2.92 -25.85
C GLU A 102 5.29 2.91 -25.86
N GLY A 103 4.63 4.05 -25.61
CA GLY A 103 3.16 4.14 -25.63
C GLY A 103 2.56 3.87 -27.01
N LYS A 104 3.33 4.13 -28.08
CA LYS A 104 2.89 3.97 -29.48
C LYS A 104 2.87 2.50 -29.93
N HIS A 105 3.69 1.65 -29.33
CA HIS A 105 3.82 0.23 -29.71
C HIS A 105 2.98 -0.72 -28.84
N TRP A 106 2.35 -0.19 -27.78
CA TRP A 106 1.53 -1.00 -26.87
C TRP A 106 0.40 -1.79 -27.56
N PRO A 107 -0.37 -1.22 -28.51
CA PRO A 107 -1.37 -1.99 -29.25
C PRO A 107 -0.78 -3.21 -29.96
N SER A 108 0.38 -3.08 -30.60
CA SER A 108 1.06 -4.19 -31.28
C SER A 108 1.52 -5.28 -30.32
N HIS A 109 1.88 -4.94 -29.08
CA HIS A 109 2.20 -5.95 -28.06
C HIS A 109 0.96 -6.74 -27.63
N VAL A 110 -0.21 -6.08 -27.52
CA VAL A 110 -1.48 -6.75 -27.21
C VAL A 110 -1.92 -7.66 -28.36
N GLU A 111 -1.79 -7.19 -29.61
CA GLU A 111 -2.04 -8.00 -30.81
C GLU A 111 -1.13 -9.24 -30.84
N ARG A 112 0.16 -9.09 -30.51
CA ARG A 112 1.10 -10.22 -30.42
C ARG A 112 0.72 -11.19 -29.31
N ALA A 113 0.26 -10.71 -28.16
CA ALA A 113 -0.22 -11.54 -27.07
C ALA A 113 -1.46 -12.36 -27.47
N ALA A 114 -2.41 -11.75 -28.19
CA ALA A 114 -3.57 -12.44 -28.74
C ALA A 114 -3.15 -13.50 -29.77
N ALA A 115 -2.23 -13.18 -30.68
CA ALA A 115 -1.75 -14.12 -31.70
C ALA A 115 -1.10 -15.37 -31.09
N VAL A 116 -0.27 -15.21 -30.05
CA VAL A 116 0.35 -16.34 -29.35
C VAL A 116 -0.67 -17.22 -28.61
N ALA A 117 -1.77 -16.64 -28.14
CA ALA A 117 -2.84 -17.40 -27.52
C ALA A 117 -3.57 -18.34 -28.50
N ASP A 118 -3.56 -18.04 -29.80
CA ASP A 118 -4.21 -18.87 -30.82
C ASP A 118 -3.24 -19.83 -31.50
N ALA A 119 -1.98 -19.43 -31.69
CA ALA A 119 -0.92 -20.28 -32.21
C ALA A 119 0.45 -19.85 -31.67
N SER A 120 1.14 -20.78 -31.01
CA SER A 120 2.50 -20.59 -30.53
C SER A 120 3.49 -21.28 -31.45
N ASP A 121 4.44 -20.51 -31.99
CA ASP A 121 5.65 -20.99 -32.67
C ASP A 121 6.84 -20.49 -31.85
N LEU A 122 7.07 -21.16 -30.73
CA LEU A 122 8.10 -20.83 -29.74
C LEU A 122 9.24 -21.83 -29.85
N GLY A 123 10.47 -21.35 -29.72
CA GLY A 123 11.64 -22.24 -29.60
C GLY A 123 11.71 -22.95 -28.25
N SER A 124 12.86 -23.51 -27.89
CA SER A 124 13.02 -24.17 -26.58
C SER A 124 12.97 -23.18 -25.41
N PRO A 125 12.36 -23.54 -24.27
CA PRO A 125 12.27 -22.65 -23.13
C PRO A 125 13.64 -22.43 -22.46
N PRO A 126 13.87 -21.23 -21.89
CA PRO A 126 15.03 -20.99 -21.03
C PRO A 126 15.04 -21.91 -19.81
N GLN A 127 16.23 -22.30 -19.34
CA GLN A 127 16.38 -23.23 -18.20
C GLN A 127 15.75 -22.74 -16.90
N ASP A 128 15.72 -21.42 -16.69
CA ASP A 128 15.14 -20.76 -15.52
C ASP A 128 13.65 -20.40 -15.67
N LEU A 129 12.98 -20.84 -16.74
CA LEU A 129 11.57 -20.52 -17.00
C LEU A 129 10.67 -20.84 -15.80
N ARG A 130 10.79 -22.04 -15.22
CA ARG A 130 9.99 -22.47 -14.07
C ARG A 130 10.16 -21.55 -12.88
N ARG A 131 11.41 -21.18 -12.57
CA ARG A 131 11.74 -20.27 -11.46
C ARG A 131 11.13 -18.89 -11.68
N VAL A 132 11.26 -18.34 -12.89
CA VAL A 132 10.72 -17.03 -13.23
C VAL A 132 9.19 -17.05 -13.21
N MET A 133 8.55 -18.13 -13.67
CA MET A 133 7.10 -18.29 -13.57
C MET A 133 6.64 -18.34 -12.12
N ALA A 134 7.36 -19.03 -11.23
CA ALA A 134 7.08 -19.03 -9.79
C ALA A 134 7.15 -17.62 -9.21
N GLN A 135 8.19 -16.84 -9.56
CA GLN A 135 8.28 -15.44 -9.16
C GLN A 135 7.11 -14.60 -9.70
N MET A 136 6.72 -14.78 -10.96
CA MET A 136 5.57 -14.08 -11.55
C MET A 136 4.25 -14.48 -10.89
N ALA A 137 4.11 -15.72 -10.46
CA ALA A 137 2.92 -16.22 -9.81
C ALA A 137 2.76 -15.65 -8.39
N LEU A 138 3.85 -15.55 -7.63
CA LEU A 138 3.85 -14.99 -6.28
C LEU A 138 3.78 -13.45 -6.29
N ALA A 139 4.50 -12.78 -7.20
CA ALA A 139 4.78 -11.35 -7.09
C ALA A 139 4.64 -10.55 -8.39
N GLY A 140 4.20 -11.18 -9.49
CA GLY A 140 3.92 -10.47 -10.73
C GLY A 140 2.80 -9.45 -10.54
N PRO A 141 2.98 -8.16 -10.86
CA PRO A 141 1.99 -7.12 -10.55
C PRO A 141 0.56 -7.37 -11.09
N GLY A 142 0.45 -8.05 -12.24
CA GLY A 142 -0.84 -8.44 -12.82
C GLY A 142 -1.52 -9.53 -12.02
N THR A 143 -0.83 -10.65 -11.81
CA THR A 143 -1.31 -11.79 -11.02
C THR A 143 -1.64 -11.38 -9.59
N ALA A 144 -0.76 -10.60 -8.95
CA ALA A 144 -0.96 -10.18 -7.57
C ALA A 144 -2.15 -9.22 -7.41
N ALA A 145 -2.31 -8.26 -8.34
CA ALA A 145 -3.47 -7.39 -8.36
C ALA A 145 -4.77 -8.17 -8.63
N LEU A 146 -4.75 -9.15 -9.54
CA LEU A 146 -5.91 -9.99 -9.81
C LEU A 146 -6.33 -10.79 -8.57
N ARG A 147 -5.36 -11.42 -7.89
CA ARG A 147 -5.60 -12.17 -6.66
C ARG A 147 -6.17 -11.28 -5.55
N ALA A 148 -5.59 -10.11 -5.32
CA ALA A 148 -6.08 -9.17 -4.30
C ALA A 148 -7.51 -8.68 -4.59
N LEU A 149 -7.81 -8.37 -5.86
CA LEU A 149 -9.17 -7.96 -6.28
C LEU A 149 -10.17 -9.11 -6.13
N TRP A 150 -9.78 -10.34 -6.44
CA TRP A 150 -10.63 -11.50 -6.26
C TRP A 150 -11.03 -11.67 -4.79
N ARG A 151 -10.04 -11.70 -3.88
CA ARG A 151 -10.28 -11.89 -2.45
C ARG A 151 -11.21 -10.84 -1.87
N CYS A 152 -11.06 -9.58 -2.28
CA CYS A 152 -11.91 -8.52 -1.75
C CYS A 152 -13.31 -8.48 -2.39
N SER A 153 -13.54 -9.10 -3.55
CA SER A 153 -14.82 -8.99 -4.26
C SER A 153 -15.69 -10.25 -4.24
N ASP A 154 -15.27 -11.30 -3.50
CA ASP A 154 -15.96 -12.61 -3.43
C ASP A 154 -16.35 -13.13 -4.83
N TRP A 155 -15.36 -13.08 -5.71
CA TRP A 155 -15.60 -13.14 -7.15
C TRP A 155 -15.79 -14.58 -7.65
N SER A 156 -16.72 -14.75 -8.58
CA SER A 156 -16.95 -15.96 -9.37
C SER A 156 -16.58 -15.72 -10.84
N LEU A 157 -16.24 -16.79 -11.57
CA LEU A 157 -15.76 -16.74 -12.96
C LEU A 157 -16.70 -16.02 -13.97
N GLU A 158 -17.95 -15.72 -13.60
CA GLU A 158 -18.94 -14.99 -14.44
C GLU A 158 -18.57 -13.51 -14.73
N GLY A 159 -17.41 -13.00 -14.28
CA GLY A 159 -16.94 -11.63 -14.54
C GLY A 159 -15.49 -11.51 -15.01
N TYR A 160 -14.97 -12.54 -15.68
CA TYR A 160 -13.53 -12.72 -15.98
C TYR A 160 -12.86 -11.51 -16.64
N GLY A 161 -13.56 -10.88 -17.58
CA GLY A 161 -13.03 -9.73 -18.31
C GLY A 161 -12.87 -8.47 -17.46
N GLU A 162 -13.84 -8.14 -16.60
CA GLU A 162 -13.83 -6.88 -15.84
C GLU A 162 -12.78 -6.90 -14.71
N ALA A 163 -12.63 -8.04 -14.03
CA ALA A 163 -11.60 -8.21 -13.00
C ALA A 163 -10.19 -8.19 -13.61
N ARG A 164 -10.01 -8.82 -14.77
CA ARG A 164 -8.76 -8.73 -15.54
C ARG A 164 -8.48 -7.31 -16.01
N ASP A 165 -9.48 -6.57 -16.48
CA ASP A 165 -9.31 -5.15 -16.86
C ASP A 165 -8.83 -4.32 -15.65
N ALA A 166 -9.47 -4.51 -14.50
CA ALA A 166 -9.11 -3.86 -13.25
C ALA A 166 -7.67 -4.19 -12.83
N ALA A 167 -7.29 -5.47 -12.82
CA ALA A 167 -5.94 -5.93 -12.48
C ALA A 167 -4.89 -5.43 -13.49
N ALA A 168 -5.21 -5.48 -14.79
CA ALA A 168 -4.37 -4.98 -15.87
C ALA A 168 -4.04 -3.49 -15.70
N ARG A 169 -5.04 -2.67 -15.34
CA ARG A 169 -4.88 -1.23 -15.05
C ARG A 169 -3.99 -0.99 -13.84
N VAL A 170 -4.18 -1.75 -12.76
CA VAL A 170 -3.34 -1.65 -11.55
C VAL A 170 -1.90 -2.04 -11.88
N ALA A 171 -1.68 -3.15 -12.57
CA ALA A 171 -0.35 -3.58 -13.01
C ALA A 171 0.31 -2.53 -13.92
N TRP A 172 -0.46 -1.91 -14.83
CA TRP A 172 0.03 -0.83 -15.68
C TRP A 172 0.53 0.36 -14.86
N ARG A 173 -0.20 0.73 -13.82
CA ARG A 173 0.19 1.80 -12.89
C ARG A 173 1.45 1.46 -12.11
N ILE A 174 1.54 0.24 -11.61
CA ILE A 174 2.73 -0.26 -10.91
C ILE A 174 3.95 -0.22 -11.84
N ARG A 175 3.82 -0.65 -13.10
CA ARG A 175 4.89 -0.54 -14.10
C ARG A 175 5.36 0.90 -14.28
N LEU A 176 4.43 1.83 -14.47
CA LEU A 176 4.77 3.25 -14.63
C LEU A 176 5.50 3.83 -13.41
N MET A 177 5.17 3.36 -12.19
CA MET A 177 5.88 3.70 -10.97
C MET A 177 7.32 3.15 -10.99
N PHE A 178 7.52 1.90 -11.39
CA PHE A 178 8.85 1.30 -11.51
C PHE A 178 9.69 1.94 -12.62
N ASP A 179 9.06 2.47 -13.67
CA ASP A 179 9.74 3.17 -14.77
C ASP A 179 10.05 4.66 -14.47
N LEU A 180 9.86 5.09 -13.21
CA LEU A 180 10.38 6.36 -12.74
C LEU A 180 11.91 6.28 -12.61
N PRO A 181 12.66 7.27 -13.12
CA PRO A 181 14.13 7.23 -13.12
C PRO A 181 14.74 6.94 -11.74
N GLU A 182 14.16 7.53 -10.70
CA GLU A 182 14.65 7.39 -9.33
C GLU A 182 14.38 5.99 -8.75
N VAL A 183 13.28 5.36 -9.16
CA VAL A 183 12.94 3.99 -8.74
C VAL A 183 13.82 2.99 -9.49
N THR A 184 14.00 3.21 -10.80
CA THR A 184 14.92 2.43 -11.61
C THR A 184 16.34 2.51 -11.06
N TRP A 185 16.81 3.69 -10.68
CA TRP A 185 18.13 3.85 -10.05
C TRP A 185 18.22 3.12 -8.71
N ALA A 186 17.18 3.20 -7.86
CA ALA A 186 17.15 2.52 -6.57
C ALA A 186 17.17 0.98 -6.68
N ILE A 187 16.47 0.41 -7.67
CA ILE A 187 16.40 -1.05 -7.87
C ILE A 187 17.61 -1.57 -8.64
N ARG A 188 18.00 -0.87 -9.72
CA ARG A 188 19.10 -1.31 -10.59
C ARG A 188 20.47 -1.15 -9.93
N GLY A 189 20.60 -0.18 -9.01
CA GLY A 189 21.89 0.16 -8.42
C GLY A 189 22.93 0.57 -9.47
N GLN A 190 24.20 0.33 -9.18
CA GLN A 190 25.32 0.66 -10.08
C GLN A 190 25.74 -0.51 -11.00
N GLU A 191 25.30 -1.74 -10.76
CA GLU A 191 25.67 -2.93 -11.54
C GLU A 191 24.43 -3.62 -12.14
N ALA A 192 24.41 -3.78 -13.45
CA ALA A 192 23.34 -4.52 -14.13
C ALA A 192 23.76 -5.98 -14.36
N VAL A 193 23.41 -6.86 -13.42
CA VAL A 193 23.65 -8.31 -13.55
C VAL A 193 22.61 -9.00 -14.46
N GLU A 194 21.40 -8.43 -14.57
CA GLU A 194 20.30 -8.99 -15.36
C GLU A 194 19.35 -7.90 -15.92
N GLY A 195 18.39 -8.31 -16.76
CA GLY A 195 17.36 -7.43 -17.31
C GLY A 195 16.52 -6.75 -16.22
N TYR A 196 16.26 -5.44 -16.36
CA TYR A 196 15.60 -4.63 -15.33
C TYR A 196 14.26 -5.20 -14.85
N TRP A 197 13.45 -5.76 -15.77
CA TRP A 197 12.17 -6.37 -15.42
C TRP A 197 12.29 -7.55 -14.45
N ARG A 198 13.40 -8.31 -14.48
CA ARG A 198 13.68 -9.40 -13.53
C ARG A 198 14.02 -8.86 -12.15
N GLN A 199 14.80 -7.79 -12.10
CA GLN A 199 15.15 -7.13 -10.83
C GLN A 199 13.90 -6.57 -10.16
N VAL A 200 13.00 -5.96 -10.93
CA VAL A 200 11.70 -5.50 -10.43
C VAL A 200 10.88 -6.68 -9.90
N LEU A 201 10.83 -7.80 -10.62
CA LEU A 201 10.08 -8.98 -10.18
C LEU A 201 10.63 -9.56 -8.88
N ARG A 202 11.95 -9.68 -8.75
CA ARG A 202 12.60 -10.09 -7.50
C ARG A 202 12.31 -9.11 -6.37
N TYR A 203 12.42 -7.81 -6.61
CA TYR A 203 12.09 -6.77 -5.64
C TYR A 203 10.63 -6.90 -5.14
N CYS A 204 9.69 -7.18 -6.04
CA CYS A 204 8.29 -7.42 -5.67
C CYS A 204 8.12 -8.68 -4.81
N ALA A 205 8.89 -9.73 -5.07
CA ALA A 205 8.83 -10.98 -4.31
C ALA A 205 9.44 -10.82 -2.91
N GLU A 206 10.64 -10.23 -2.81
CA GLU A 206 11.34 -9.94 -1.55
C GLU A 206 10.58 -8.91 -0.70
N GLY A 207 9.99 -7.90 -1.34
CA GLY A 207 9.20 -6.86 -0.68
C GLY A 207 7.75 -7.25 -0.37
N GLY A 208 7.31 -8.46 -0.73
CA GLY A 208 5.96 -8.94 -0.46
C GLY A 208 4.85 -8.13 -1.14
N LEU A 209 4.90 -7.97 -2.47
CA LEU A 209 3.88 -7.20 -3.20
C LEU A 209 2.46 -7.77 -3.01
N GLN A 210 2.30 -9.09 -2.92
CA GLN A 210 1.00 -9.75 -2.71
C GLN A 210 0.30 -9.25 -1.43
N PRO A 211 0.86 -9.42 -0.21
CA PRO A 211 0.20 -8.96 1.01
C PRO A 211 -0.03 -7.44 1.05
N VAL A 212 0.84 -6.64 0.42
CA VAL A 212 0.63 -5.19 0.27
C VAL A 212 -0.66 -4.88 -0.51
N LEU A 213 -0.90 -5.60 -1.62
CA LEU A 213 -2.10 -5.41 -2.42
C LEU A 213 -3.35 -5.98 -1.73
N ASP A 214 -3.22 -7.09 -1.02
CA ASP A 214 -4.32 -7.70 -0.25
C ASP A 214 -4.83 -6.76 0.85
N GLU A 215 -3.92 -6.24 1.69
CA GLU A 215 -4.27 -5.29 2.75
C GLU A 215 -4.92 -4.04 2.14
N TYR A 216 -4.34 -3.51 1.07
CA TYR A 216 -4.87 -2.29 0.47
C TYR A 216 -6.23 -2.51 -0.17
N ALA A 217 -6.46 -3.64 -0.83
CA ALA A 217 -7.76 -4.01 -1.38
C ALA A 217 -8.83 -4.12 -0.29
N HIS A 218 -8.53 -4.83 0.81
CA HIS A 218 -9.44 -4.96 1.96
C HIS A 218 -9.82 -3.60 2.55
N VAL A 219 -8.81 -2.77 2.83
CA VAL A 219 -9.01 -1.44 3.41
C VAL A 219 -9.88 -0.56 2.50
N LEU A 220 -9.63 -0.56 1.19
CA LEU A 220 -10.42 0.21 0.23
C LEU A 220 -11.85 -0.30 0.13
N ARG A 221 -12.07 -1.62 0.15
CA ARG A 221 -13.40 -2.23 0.13
C ARG A 221 -14.24 -1.76 1.31
N ASP A 222 -13.65 -1.77 2.50
CA ASP A 222 -14.35 -1.49 3.76
C ASP A 222 -14.61 0.02 3.94
N LEU A 223 -13.58 0.86 3.80
CA LEU A 223 -13.68 2.31 4.03
C LEU A 223 -14.63 3.02 3.05
N GLU A 224 -14.72 2.53 1.82
CA GLU A 224 -15.54 3.15 0.77
C GLU A 224 -16.94 2.50 0.67
N SER A 225 -17.30 1.65 1.64
CA SER A 225 -18.61 0.96 1.71
C SER A 225 -18.94 0.16 0.45
N PHE A 226 -17.94 -0.41 -0.22
CA PHE A 226 -18.13 -1.26 -1.40
C PHE A 226 -18.74 -2.63 -1.05
N GLY A 227 -18.66 -3.08 0.21
CA GLY A 227 -19.09 -4.42 0.64
C GLY A 227 -20.58 -4.76 0.43
N ARG A 228 -21.41 -3.84 -0.07
CA ARG A 228 -22.82 -4.09 -0.45
C ARG A 228 -23.07 -4.08 -1.96
N LYS A 229 -22.02 -3.91 -2.78
CA LYS A 229 -22.12 -3.84 -4.25
C LYS A 229 -21.82 -5.19 -4.88
N LYS A 230 -22.12 -5.32 -6.18
CA LYS A 230 -21.74 -6.48 -6.98
C LYS A 230 -20.22 -6.64 -7.05
N ALA A 231 -19.72 -7.87 -7.16
CA ALA A 231 -18.30 -8.18 -7.23
C ALA A 231 -17.53 -7.31 -8.25
N SER A 232 -18.09 -7.13 -9.44
CA SER A 232 -17.47 -6.29 -10.48
C SER A 232 -17.38 -4.81 -10.11
N GLU A 233 -18.39 -4.26 -9.45
CA GLU A 233 -18.38 -2.88 -8.97
C GLU A 233 -17.36 -2.69 -7.84
N VAL A 234 -17.19 -3.71 -6.98
CA VAL A 234 -16.13 -3.72 -5.96
C VAL A 234 -14.76 -3.71 -6.63
N ALA A 235 -14.50 -4.64 -7.56
CA ALA A 235 -13.20 -4.74 -8.24
C ALA A 235 -12.86 -3.47 -9.04
N SER A 236 -13.81 -2.93 -9.80
CA SER A 236 -13.65 -1.70 -10.56
C SER A 236 -13.46 -0.48 -9.65
N GLY A 237 -14.22 -0.39 -8.55
CA GLY A 237 -14.09 0.66 -7.55
C GLY A 237 -12.73 0.66 -6.85
N VAL A 238 -12.33 -0.50 -6.31
CA VAL A 238 -11.05 -0.71 -5.61
C VAL A 238 -9.87 -0.46 -6.53
N SER A 239 -9.85 -1.06 -7.73
CA SER A 239 -8.78 -0.82 -8.71
C SER A 239 -8.71 0.64 -9.15
N GLY A 240 -9.84 1.34 -9.26
CA GLY A 240 -9.91 2.77 -9.53
C GLY A 240 -9.19 3.60 -8.46
N ARG A 241 -9.38 3.27 -7.17
CA ARG A 241 -8.66 3.92 -6.04
C ARG A 241 -7.17 3.61 -6.09
N MET A 242 -6.80 2.34 -6.27
CA MET A 242 -5.39 1.93 -6.41
C MET A 242 -4.70 2.68 -7.54
N CYS A 243 -5.36 2.79 -8.70
CA CYS A 243 -4.82 3.50 -9.86
C CYS A 243 -4.64 4.99 -9.63
N ARG A 244 -5.51 5.63 -8.83
CA ARG A 244 -5.38 7.05 -8.47
C ARG A 244 -4.22 7.26 -7.50
N ALA A 245 -4.11 6.44 -6.46
CA ALA A 245 -3.01 6.50 -5.50
C ALA A 245 -1.64 6.29 -6.18
N LEU A 246 -1.50 5.26 -7.02
CA LEU A 246 -0.30 5.01 -7.83
C LEU A 246 -0.07 6.08 -8.92
N GLY A 247 -1.13 6.80 -9.29
CA GLY A 247 -1.15 7.75 -10.39
C GLY A 247 -0.85 9.19 -10.00
N VAL A 248 -0.63 9.49 -8.71
CA VAL A 248 -0.31 10.85 -8.25
C VAL A 248 1.01 11.29 -8.86
N ALA A 249 0.88 12.10 -9.91
CA ALA A 249 1.96 12.41 -10.80
C ALA A 249 2.99 13.35 -10.16
N THR A 250 4.21 13.21 -10.67
CA THR A 250 5.28 14.19 -10.56
C THR A 250 4.74 15.58 -10.84
N SER A 251 4.96 16.54 -9.95
CA SER A 251 4.40 17.88 -10.12
C SER A 251 5.48 18.91 -10.34
N SER A 252 5.31 19.82 -11.29
CA SER A 252 6.19 20.98 -11.36
C SER A 252 5.92 21.91 -10.17
N MET A 253 6.92 22.11 -9.33
CA MET A 253 6.93 23.12 -8.28
C MET A 253 7.78 24.31 -8.73
N LYS A 254 7.37 25.52 -8.34
CA LYS A 254 8.19 26.72 -8.51
C LYS A 254 9.12 26.83 -7.30
N VAL A 255 10.42 26.70 -7.52
CA VAL A 255 11.46 26.85 -6.50
C VAL A 255 12.13 28.21 -6.61
N ASP A 256 12.46 28.81 -5.46
CA ASP A 256 13.17 30.08 -5.43
C ASP A 256 14.66 29.85 -5.68
N LYS A 257 15.22 30.54 -6.68
CA LYS A 257 16.64 30.47 -7.01
C LYS A 257 17.39 31.52 -6.20
N VAL A 258 18.23 31.06 -5.25
CA VAL A 258 19.08 31.94 -4.45
C VAL A 258 20.40 32.19 -5.19
N PRO A 259 20.71 33.42 -5.62
CA PRO A 259 21.96 33.73 -6.32
C PRO A 259 23.17 33.64 -5.36
N LYS A 260 24.29 33.14 -5.89
CA LYS A 260 25.49 32.74 -5.12
C LYS A 260 26.24 33.88 -4.39
N ARG A 261 25.92 35.17 -4.63
CA ARG A 261 26.80 36.29 -4.23
C ARG A 261 26.15 37.62 -3.83
N GLU A 262 24.83 37.77 -3.89
CA GLU A 262 24.20 39.05 -3.53
C GLU A 262 23.05 38.82 -2.55
N MET A 263 23.29 39.08 -1.26
CA MET A 263 22.24 39.38 -0.26
C MET A 263 21.61 40.77 -0.52
N VAL A 264 21.48 41.16 -1.79
CA VAL A 264 20.75 42.37 -2.16
C VAL A 264 19.28 41.99 -2.24
N ALA A 265 18.41 42.83 -1.68
CA ALA A 265 16.96 42.66 -1.66
C ALA A 265 16.35 42.72 -3.09
N ARG A 266 16.69 41.75 -3.94
CA ARG A 266 16.07 41.53 -5.24
C ARG A 266 15.01 40.43 -5.11
N PRO A 267 13.89 40.54 -5.84
CA PRO A 267 12.93 39.44 -5.92
C PRO A 267 13.64 38.17 -6.40
N LEU A 268 13.49 37.06 -5.66
CA LEU A 268 14.03 35.78 -6.07
C LEU A 268 13.37 35.34 -7.38
N SER A 269 14.18 34.99 -8.38
CA SER A 269 13.65 34.39 -9.61
C SER A 269 13.14 32.98 -9.30
N LYS A 270 11.99 32.62 -9.87
CA LYS A 270 11.40 31.28 -9.72
C LYS A 270 11.78 30.41 -10.90
N GLU A 271 12.22 29.18 -10.61
CA GLU A 271 12.43 28.15 -11.63
C GLU A 271 11.45 26.99 -11.42
N SER A 272 11.03 26.36 -12.52
CA SER A 272 10.17 25.19 -12.46
C SER A 272 11.04 23.95 -12.25
N MET A 273 10.79 23.22 -11.18
CA MET A 273 11.43 21.95 -10.87
C MET A 273 10.37 20.86 -10.78
N ARG A 274 10.65 19.69 -11.35
CA ARG A 274 9.74 18.55 -11.23
C ARG A 274 9.96 17.89 -9.87
N GLY A 275 8.92 17.86 -9.05
CA GLY A 275 8.86 17.16 -7.78
C GLY A 275 8.33 15.76 -7.98
N HIS A 276 9.19 14.76 -7.78
CA HIS A 276 8.85 13.34 -7.90
C HIS A 276 8.47 12.72 -6.55
N PHE A 277 9.08 13.22 -5.46
CA PHE A 277 8.87 12.72 -4.09
C PHE A 277 8.22 13.73 -3.14
N ALA A 278 8.30 15.01 -3.49
CA ALA A 278 7.72 16.08 -2.71
C ALA A 278 6.54 16.66 -3.48
N LEU A 279 5.34 16.49 -2.92
CA LEU A 279 4.11 17.03 -3.46
C LEU A 279 3.61 18.12 -2.52
N ARG A 280 3.29 19.28 -3.07
CA ARG A 280 2.68 20.34 -2.28
C ARG A 280 1.25 19.95 -1.93
N PHE A 281 0.96 19.81 -0.64
CA PHE A 281 -0.39 19.69 -0.11
C PHE A 281 -1.01 21.09 -0.02
N ALA A 282 -1.57 21.58 -1.12
CA ALA A 282 -2.25 22.86 -1.19
C ALA A 282 -3.33 22.84 -2.27
N GLU A 283 -4.35 23.68 -2.10
CA GLU A 283 -5.26 24.02 -3.19
C GLU A 283 -4.46 24.74 -4.27
N VAL A 284 -4.38 24.14 -5.45
CA VAL A 284 -3.82 24.78 -6.63
C VAL A 284 -5.02 25.22 -7.48
N ARG A 285 -5.20 26.52 -7.64
CA ARG A 285 -6.16 27.04 -8.62
C ARG A 285 -5.67 26.61 -10.01
N SER A 286 -6.48 25.83 -10.71
CA SER A 286 -6.27 25.55 -12.13
C SER A 286 -6.27 26.86 -12.90
N GLU A 287 -5.31 27.07 -13.81
CA GLU A 287 -5.29 28.24 -14.71
C GLU A 287 -6.51 28.23 -15.67
N ASP A 288 -7.14 27.06 -15.86
CA ASP A 288 -8.22 26.81 -16.82
C ASP A 288 -9.64 26.90 -16.23
N GLY A 289 -9.81 27.37 -14.99
CA GLY A 289 -11.14 27.57 -14.39
C GLY A 289 -11.94 26.29 -14.08
N THR A 290 -11.34 25.12 -14.26
CA THR A 290 -11.87 23.83 -13.76
C THR A 290 -11.57 23.68 -12.26
N GLU A 291 -12.51 23.13 -11.51
CA GLU A 291 -12.60 23.28 -10.05
C GLU A 291 -11.28 23.01 -9.26
N PRO A 292 -10.99 23.82 -8.22
CA PRO A 292 -9.74 23.79 -7.43
C PRO A 292 -9.60 22.60 -6.46
N VAL A 293 -10.53 21.64 -6.46
CA VAL A 293 -10.73 20.60 -5.40
C VAL A 293 -9.89 19.33 -5.62
N THR A 294 -9.22 19.17 -6.76
CA THR A 294 -8.74 17.85 -7.21
C THR A 294 -7.42 17.38 -6.62
N ARG A 295 -6.56 18.27 -6.10
CA ARG A 295 -5.18 17.89 -5.80
C ARG A 295 -4.89 17.53 -4.34
N ALA A 296 -5.48 18.23 -3.38
CA ALA A 296 -5.31 17.89 -1.96
C ALA A 296 -5.90 16.51 -1.66
N SER A 297 -7.08 16.21 -2.21
CA SER A 297 -7.73 14.90 -2.13
C SER A 297 -6.90 13.79 -2.76
N GLN A 298 -6.29 14.02 -3.93
CA GLN A 298 -5.36 13.07 -4.55
C GLN A 298 -4.12 12.80 -3.70
N VAL A 299 -3.50 13.84 -3.13
CA VAL A 299 -2.34 13.68 -2.26
C VAL A 299 -2.70 12.93 -0.97
N GLN A 300 -3.88 13.21 -0.40
CA GLN A 300 -4.40 12.46 0.74
C GLN A 300 -4.64 10.98 0.38
N GLU A 301 -5.28 10.70 -0.76
CA GLU A 301 -5.55 9.34 -1.24
C GLU A 301 -4.25 8.56 -1.43
N ALA A 302 -3.20 9.18 -1.98
CA ALA A 302 -1.88 8.56 -2.08
C ALA A 302 -1.17 8.38 -0.74
N PHE A 303 -1.25 9.35 0.19
CA PHE A 303 -0.66 9.20 1.52
C PHE A 303 -1.34 8.10 2.35
N ASN A 304 -2.65 7.88 2.13
CA ASN A 304 -3.41 6.78 2.71
C ASN A 304 -3.27 5.46 1.94
N SER A 305 -2.31 5.37 1.01
CA SER A 305 -1.97 4.14 0.29
C SER A 305 -0.65 3.56 0.81
N PRO A 306 -0.31 2.30 0.52
CA PRO A 306 1.01 1.75 0.83
C PRO A 306 2.10 2.29 -0.11
N PHE A 307 1.75 3.19 -1.03
CA PHE A 307 2.64 3.80 -2.00
C PHE A 307 3.02 5.23 -1.57
N ARG A 308 3.91 5.86 -2.34
CA ARG A 308 4.38 7.22 -2.06
C ARG A 308 3.23 8.24 -2.20
N PRO A 309 3.26 9.35 -1.44
CA PRO A 309 4.31 9.78 -0.51
C PRO A 309 4.19 9.16 0.89
N PHE A 310 5.34 8.94 1.55
CA PHE A 310 5.39 8.38 2.91
C PHE A 310 5.44 9.43 4.02
N VAL A 311 5.66 10.70 3.67
CA VAL A 311 5.70 11.83 4.60
C VAL A 311 4.78 12.92 4.08
N LEU A 312 3.84 13.34 4.92
CA LEU A 312 2.94 14.46 4.64
C LEU A 312 3.21 15.59 5.63
N ALA A 313 3.69 16.72 5.12
CA ALA A 313 3.78 17.95 5.88
C ALA A 313 2.56 18.81 5.58
N THR A 314 1.80 19.18 6.62
CA THR A 314 0.60 20.00 6.50
C THR A 314 0.54 21.07 7.59
N THR A 315 -0.16 22.16 7.31
CA THR A 315 -0.44 23.26 8.26
C THR A 315 -1.91 23.19 8.70
N SER A 316 -2.50 24.32 9.10
CA SER A 316 -3.93 24.40 9.42
C SER A 316 -4.85 24.05 8.25
N VAL A 317 -4.35 24.06 7.02
CA VAL A 317 -5.12 23.64 5.82
C VAL A 317 -5.51 22.15 5.88
N GLY A 318 -4.81 21.32 6.65
CA GLY A 318 -5.17 19.92 6.89
C GLY A 318 -6.11 19.69 8.09
N GLN A 319 -6.67 20.74 8.71
CA GLN A 319 -7.35 20.65 10.02
C GLN A 319 -8.86 20.40 10.00
N GLU A 320 -9.52 20.22 8.86
CA GLU A 320 -10.95 19.87 8.80
C GLU A 320 -11.20 18.71 7.84
N GLY A 321 -12.00 17.71 8.26
CA GLY A 321 -12.56 16.68 7.38
C GLY A 321 -11.64 15.67 6.68
N LEU A 322 -10.37 15.51 7.11
CA LEU A 322 -9.40 14.62 6.46
C LEU A 322 -8.82 13.59 7.41
N ASP A 323 -8.91 12.32 7.04
CA ASP A 323 -8.29 11.22 7.77
C ASP A 323 -7.00 10.77 7.10
N PHE A 324 -6.04 10.38 7.93
CA PHE A 324 -4.67 9.98 7.55
C PHE A 324 -4.24 8.65 8.20
N HIS A 325 -5.18 7.93 8.79
CA HIS A 325 -4.95 6.76 9.66
C HIS A 325 -4.53 5.48 8.94
N THR A 326 -4.71 5.41 7.63
CA THR A 326 -4.65 4.14 6.92
C THR A 326 -3.27 3.51 7.04
N TYR A 327 -2.19 4.21 6.69
CA TYR A 327 -0.81 3.72 6.83
C TYR A 327 0.08 4.63 7.70
N CYS A 328 -0.47 5.70 8.26
CA CYS A 328 0.30 6.58 9.15
C CYS A 328 0.54 5.89 10.51
N HIS A 329 1.80 5.85 10.93
CA HIS A 329 2.23 5.30 12.21
C HIS A 329 2.91 6.33 13.11
N ALA A 330 3.15 7.55 12.62
CA ALA A 330 3.87 8.58 13.36
C ALA A 330 3.34 9.97 13.02
N VAL A 331 3.17 10.81 14.05
CA VAL A 331 2.82 12.23 13.92
C VAL A 331 3.91 13.06 14.57
N VAL A 332 4.40 14.04 13.83
CA VAL A 332 5.37 15.04 14.33
C VAL A 332 4.65 16.38 14.50
N HIS A 333 4.51 16.82 15.73
CA HIS A 333 3.96 18.14 16.04
C HIS A 333 5.08 19.18 15.98
N TRP A 334 5.26 19.79 14.80
CA TRP A 334 6.25 20.86 14.63
C TRP A 334 5.99 22.04 15.57
N ASN A 335 4.70 22.40 15.76
CA ASN A 335 4.25 23.37 16.73
C ASN A 335 3.10 22.78 17.56
N LEU A 336 3.25 22.81 18.89
CA LEU A 336 2.19 22.37 19.79
C LEU A 336 0.99 23.33 19.75
N PRO A 337 -0.25 22.81 19.72
CA PRO A 337 -1.43 23.65 19.85
C PRO A 337 -1.53 24.25 21.27
N ALA A 338 -2.25 25.36 21.38
CA ALA A 338 -2.40 26.07 22.65
C ALA A 338 -3.39 25.39 23.60
N ASN A 339 -4.28 24.53 23.09
CA ASN A 339 -5.32 23.87 23.88
C ASN A 339 -5.35 22.35 23.57
N PRO A 340 -5.82 21.53 24.53
CA PRO A 340 -5.83 20.07 24.39
C PRO A 340 -6.82 19.56 23.34
N VAL A 341 -7.89 20.31 23.05
CA VAL A 341 -8.90 19.91 22.07
C VAL A 341 -8.31 19.88 20.68
N ASP A 342 -7.55 20.90 20.31
CA ASP A 342 -6.85 20.97 19.03
C ASP A 342 -5.80 19.85 18.90
N LEU A 343 -5.15 19.46 20.00
CA LEU A 343 -4.24 18.32 19.99
C LEU A 343 -5.01 17.03 19.70
N GLU A 344 -6.11 16.78 20.40
CA GLU A 344 -6.96 15.61 20.22
C GLU A 344 -7.51 15.53 18.80
N GLN A 345 -7.98 16.64 18.23
CA GLN A 345 -8.51 16.70 16.86
C GLN A 345 -7.42 16.46 15.81
N ARG A 346 -6.18 16.90 16.06
CA ARG A 346 -5.04 16.63 15.16
C ARG A 346 -4.66 15.15 15.19
N GLU A 347 -4.52 14.57 16.37
CA GLU A 347 -4.15 13.17 16.55
C GLU A 347 -5.27 12.20 16.16
N GLY A 348 -6.52 12.61 16.33
CA GLY A 348 -7.70 11.87 15.90
C GLY A 348 -7.72 11.55 14.39
N ARG A 349 -6.96 12.29 13.57
CA ARG A 349 -6.84 12.03 12.12
C ARG A 349 -6.07 10.76 11.78
N VAL A 350 -5.13 10.37 12.65
CA VAL A 350 -4.34 9.15 12.50
C VAL A 350 -4.87 8.01 13.36
N HIS A 351 -5.69 8.32 14.36
CA HIS A 351 -6.31 7.35 15.26
C HIS A 351 -7.80 7.14 14.91
N ARG A 352 -8.06 6.35 13.86
CA ARG A 352 -9.40 6.03 13.35
C ARG A 352 -9.61 4.53 13.18
N TYR A 353 -10.82 4.17 12.76
CA TYR A 353 -11.26 2.83 12.40
C TYR A 353 -10.22 2.08 11.58
N LYS A 354 -9.90 0.86 12.00
CA LYS A 354 -8.91 -0.03 11.38
C LYS A 354 -7.58 0.66 11.08
N GLY A 355 -7.12 1.60 11.93
CA GLY A 355 -5.84 2.29 11.73
C GLY A 355 -4.63 1.34 11.66
N HIS A 356 -3.51 1.84 11.14
CA HIS A 356 -2.33 1.01 10.86
C HIS A 356 -1.85 0.19 12.08
N ALA A 357 -1.78 0.81 13.26
CA ALA A 357 -1.34 0.12 14.48
C ALA A 357 -2.26 -1.05 14.89
N VAL A 358 -3.58 -0.87 14.76
CA VAL A 358 -4.58 -1.91 15.02
C VAL A 358 -4.37 -3.09 14.08
N ARG A 359 -4.24 -2.83 12.76
CA ARG A 359 -4.03 -3.87 11.76
C ARG A 359 -2.74 -4.65 12.00
N LYS A 360 -1.64 -3.96 12.32
CA LYS A 360 -0.36 -4.60 12.68
C LYS A 360 -0.49 -5.51 13.91
N ASN A 361 -1.16 -5.05 14.96
CA ASN A 361 -1.30 -5.82 16.19
C ASN A 361 -2.23 -7.03 16.01
N LEU A 362 -3.31 -6.88 15.25
CA LEU A 362 -4.18 -8.00 14.90
C LEU A 362 -3.44 -9.04 14.05
N ALA A 363 -2.71 -8.60 13.03
CA ALA A 363 -1.89 -9.49 12.21
C ALA A 363 -0.79 -10.19 13.03
N HIS A 364 -0.20 -9.53 14.02
CA HIS A 364 0.76 -10.13 14.94
C HIS A 364 0.12 -11.18 15.87
N THR A 365 -1.11 -10.94 16.34
CA THR A 365 -1.77 -11.85 17.28
C THR A 365 -2.33 -13.09 16.59
N TYR A 366 -2.98 -12.88 15.45
CA TYR A 366 -3.72 -13.92 14.75
C TYR A 366 -2.95 -14.47 13.55
N GLY A 367 -2.41 -13.59 12.71
CA GLY A 367 -1.68 -13.96 11.50
C GLY A 367 -2.39 -15.02 10.66
N LEU A 368 -1.61 -15.97 10.15
CA LEU A 368 -2.14 -17.11 9.37
C LEU A 368 -2.93 -18.10 10.21
N SER A 369 -2.72 -18.17 11.53
CA SER A 369 -3.40 -19.12 12.41
C SER A 369 -4.92 -18.86 12.52
N ALA A 370 -5.37 -17.66 12.15
CA ALA A 370 -6.80 -17.34 12.08
C ALA A 370 -7.51 -17.90 10.85
N MET A 371 -6.77 -18.31 9.80
CA MET A 371 -7.33 -18.70 8.51
C MET A 371 -7.99 -20.08 8.57
N ALA A 372 -9.18 -20.18 8.00
CA ALA A 372 -9.79 -21.43 7.58
C ALA A 372 -9.55 -21.68 6.09
N GLU A 373 -9.75 -22.93 5.65
CA GLU A 373 -9.51 -23.38 4.27
C GLU A 373 -10.37 -22.62 3.23
N ASP A 374 -11.58 -22.21 3.62
CA ASP A 374 -12.54 -21.50 2.76
C ASP A 374 -12.44 -19.97 2.84
N ASP A 375 -11.57 -19.41 3.70
CA ASP A 375 -11.48 -17.96 3.87
C ASP A 375 -10.81 -17.29 2.64
N LEU A 376 -11.55 -16.40 1.99
CA LEU A 376 -11.05 -15.66 0.82
C LEU A 376 -10.25 -14.41 1.21
N ASP A 377 -10.76 -13.60 2.14
CA ASP A 377 -10.12 -12.36 2.59
C ASP A 377 -9.46 -12.56 3.96
N PRO A 378 -8.11 -12.62 4.04
CA PRO A 378 -7.43 -12.86 5.31
C PRO A 378 -7.66 -11.74 6.32
N TRP A 379 -7.87 -10.50 5.88
CA TRP A 379 -8.08 -9.38 6.78
C TRP A 379 -9.49 -9.40 7.38
N GLU A 380 -10.50 -9.78 6.59
CA GLU A 380 -11.85 -9.98 7.11
C GLU A 380 -11.85 -10.98 8.25
N ARG A 381 -11.21 -12.14 8.04
CA ARG A 381 -11.11 -13.17 9.05
C ARG A 381 -10.33 -12.75 10.29
N ILE A 382 -9.19 -12.07 10.13
CA ILE A 382 -8.41 -11.54 11.27
C ILE A 382 -9.24 -10.57 12.12
N PHE A 383 -10.04 -9.72 11.48
CA PHE A 383 -10.93 -8.81 12.21
C PHE A 383 -12.10 -9.52 12.87
N GLU A 384 -12.64 -10.59 12.27
CA GLU A 384 -13.65 -11.44 12.89
C GLU A 384 -13.11 -12.15 14.13
N ARG A 385 -11.93 -12.77 14.05
CA ARG A 385 -11.26 -13.36 15.22
C ARG A 385 -11.05 -12.34 16.33
N GLY A 386 -10.60 -11.14 15.96
CA GLY A 386 -10.47 -10.03 16.92
C GLY A 386 -11.77 -9.63 17.61
N LYS A 387 -12.95 -9.87 17.00
CA LYS A 387 -14.26 -9.67 17.65
C LYS A 387 -14.68 -10.87 18.49
N GLU A 388 -14.42 -12.08 18.01
CA GLU A 388 -14.75 -13.33 18.69
C GLU A 388 -14.03 -13.44 20.04
N ASP A 389 -12.74 -13.06 20.06
CA ASP A 389 -11.87 -13.09 21.25
C ASP A 389 -12.05 -11.86 22.16
N ARG A 390 -13.01 -10.97 21.86
CA ARG A 390 -13.27 -9.78 22.65
C ARG A 390 -13.82 -10.15 24.04
N ASP A 391 -13.17 -9.63 25.09
CA ASP A 391 -13.56 -9.90 26.47
C ASP A 391 -14.96 -9.36 26.83
N VAL A 392 -15.63 -10.06 27.75
CA VAL A 392 -16.96 -9.65 28.25
C VAL A 392 -16.84 -8.32 28.99
N GLY A 393 -17.46 -7.28 28.44
CA GLY A 393 -17.45 -5.91 29.00
C GLY A 393 -16.58 -4.93 28.23
N GLU A 394 -15.82 -5.39 27.24
CA GLU A 394 -15.16 -4.48 26.30
C GLU A 394 -16.16 -3.87 25.31
N SER A 395 -15.88 -2.63 24.90
CA SER A 395 -16.72 -1.89 23.96
C SER A 395 -16.59 -2.39 22.52
N ASP A 396 -17.53 -2.00 21.66
CA ASP A 396 -17.45 -2.25 20.21
C ASP A 396 -16.30 -1.52 19.49
N LEU A 397 -15.52 -0.70 20.22
CA LEU A 397 -14.27 -0.15 19.72
C LEU A 397 -13.17 -1.23 19.57
N THR A 398 -13.25 -2.34 20.29
CA THR A 398 -12.34 -3.48 20.11
C THR A 398 -12.91 -4.45 19.06
N PRO A 399 -12.14 -4.89 18.05
CA PRO A 399 -10.72 -4.57 17.81
C PRO A 399 -10.50 -3.37 16.88
N PHE A 400 -11.55 -2.70 16.43
CA PHE A 400 -11.50 -1.80 15.27
C PHE A 400 -10.79 -0.46 15.49
N TRP A 401 -10.97 0.17 16.63
CA TRP A 401 -10.29 1.41 17.02
C TRP A 401 -9.18 1.15 18.03
N ILE A 402 -9.34 0.13 18.87
CA ILE A 402 -8.44 -0.15 19.98
C ILE A 402 -8.06 -1.64 19.92
N TYR A 403 -6.78 -1.89 19.72
CA TYR A 403 -6.19 -3.23 19.83
C TYR A 403 -4.70 -3.06 20.15
N ALA A 404 -4.37 -2.86 21.43
CA ALA A 404 -3.02 -2.62 21.91
C ALA A 404 -2.43 -3.90 22.49
N LEU A 405 -1.20 -4.22 22.12
CA LEU A 405 -0.43 -5.33 22.68
C LEU A 405 0.74 -4.77 23.48
N ASP A 406 1.16 -5.49 24.52
CA ASP A 406 2.41 -5.16 25.19
C ASP A 406 3.58 -5.35 24.21
N GLY A 407 4.43 -4.33 24.07
CA GLY A 407 5.46 -4.29 23.03
C GLY A 407 4.95 -4.20 21.58
N GLY A 408 3.64 -4.05 21.36
CA GLY A 408 3.03 -3.98 20.03
C GLY A 408 3.25 -2.66 19.29
N ALA A 409 2.71 -2.60 18.07
CA ALA A 409 2.66 -1.39 17.28
C ALA A 409 1.76 -0.33 17.93
N LYS A 410 2.19 0.92 17.88
CA LYS A 410 1.47 2.10 18.37
C LYS A 410 1.68 3.28 17.42
N ILE A 411 0.80 4.26 17.51
CA ILE A 411 1.00 5.54 16.81
C ILE A 411 2.02 6.36 17.61
N GLU A 412 3.15 6.65 17.00
CA GLU A 412 4.20 7.46 17.57
C GLU A 412 3.83 8.95 17.52
N ARG A 413 4.17 9.68 18.59
CA ARG A 413 3.88 11.11 18.71
C ARG A 413 5.17 11.81 19.10
N HIS A 414 5.67 12.61 18.17
CA HIS A 414 6.97 13.26 18.24
C HIS A 414 6.81 14.76 18.37
N VAL A 415 7.66 15.38 19.19
CA VAL A 415 7.78 16.84 19.32
C VAL A 415 9.26 17.17 19.25
N PRO A 416 9.71 18.05 18.32
CA PRO A 416 11.11 18.41 18.22
C PRO A 416 11.65 19.04 19.52
N ALA A 417 12.72 18.48 20.07
CA ALA A 417 13.41 19.03 21.23
C ALA A 417 14.44 20.09 20.80
N LEU A 418 13.97 21.26 20.39
CA LEU A 418 14.85 22.34 19.93
C LEU A 418 15.57 23.03 21.10
N PRO A 419 16.88 23.34 21.00
CA PRO A 419 17.60 24.07 22.03
C PRO A 419 16.90 25.39 22.39
N LEU A 420 16.82 25.69 23.69
CA LEU A 420 16.15 26.87 24.25
C LEU A 420 14.63 26.94 24.03
N SER A 421 14.00 25.88 23.51
CA SER A 421 12.54 25.79 23.43
C SER A 421 11.93 25.41 24.79
N ARG A 422 10.67 25.81 24.99
CA ARG A 422 9.81 25.36 26.11
C ARG A 422 8.82 24.27 25.70
N ASP A 423 8.98 23.69 24.52
CA ASP A 423 7.97 22.75 23.98
C ASP A 423 7.86 21.46 24.79
N SER A 424 8.94 20.99 25.42
CA SER A 424 8.88 19.84 26.34
C SER A 424 8.00 20.14 27.57
N GLU A 425 8.17 21.30 28.20
CA GLU A 425 7.34 21.71 29.35
C GLU A 425 5.87 21.91 28.95
N ARG A 426 5.64 22.50 27.77
CA ARG A 426 4.30 22.69 27.21
C ARG A 426 3.62 21.38 26.90
N LEU A 427 4.35 20.40 26.36
CA LEU A 427 3.81 19.08 26.05
C LEU A 427 3.29 18.39 27.30
N ASP A 428 4.05 18.43 28.40
CA ASP A 428 3.64 17.81 29.67
C ASP A 428 2.38 18.47 30.24
N ALA A 429 2.30 19.81 30.22
CA ALA A 429 1.10 20.55 30.64
C ALA A 429 -0.11 20.23 29.74
N LEU A 430 0.11 20.12 28.43
CA LEU A 430 -0.92 19.82 27.44
C LEU A 430 -1.45 18.39 27.61
N ARG A 431 -0.58 17.41 27.89
CA ARG A 431 -0.96 16.02 28.21
C ARG A 431 -1.83 15.93 29.45
N ALA A 432 -1.44 16.62 30.52
CA ALA A 432 -2.24 16.66 31.75
C ALA A 432 -3.64 17.27 31.48
N SER A 433 -3.70 18.36 30.73
CA SER A 433 -4.95 19.00 30.33
C SER A 433 -5.82 18.11 29.44
N LEU A 434 -5.19 17.35 28.54
CA LEU A 434 -5.88 16.39 27.66
C LEU A 434 -6.51 15.24 28.45
N ALA A 435 -5.81 14.72 29.46
CA ALA A 435 -6.36 13.70 30.35
C ALA A 435 -7.63 14.19 31.07
N VAL A 436 -7.59 15.42 31.61
CA VAL A 436 -8.77 16.05 32.24
C VAL A 436 -9.90 16.24 31.23
N TYR A 437 -9.58 16.71 30.02
CA TYR A 437 -10.56 16.88 28.95
C TYR A 437 -11.25 15.56 28.56
N ARG A 438 -10.49 14.48 28.37
CA ARG A 438 -11.05 13.15 28.05
C ARG A 438 -11.97 12.65 29.17
N MET A 439 -11.53 12.76 30.43
CA MET A 439 -12.34 12.37 31.59
C MET A 439 -13.65 13.16 31.72
N ALA A 440 -13.64 14.45 31.36
CA ALA A 440 -14.83 15.29 31.40
C ALA A 440 -15.84 14.95 30.30
N ASN A 441 -15.37 14.45 29.14
CA ASN A 441 -16.22 14.18 27.97
C ASN A 441 -16.64 12.71 27.81
N THR A 442 -15.99 11.76 28.48
CA THR A 442 -16.51 10.38 28.59
C THR A 442 -17.60 10.32 29.67
N GLN A 443 -18.87 10.40 29.30
CA GLN A 443 -19.99 10.04 30.19
C GLN A 443 -19.93 8.51 30.41
N GLU A 444 -19.77 7.98 31.64
CA GLU A 444 -20.86 7.72 32.60
C GLU A 444 -20.41 7.84 34.08
N SER A 445 -19.16 8.26 34.40
CA SER A 445 -18.68 8.25 35.81
C SER A 445 -17.69 9.37 36.22
N GLY A 446 -17.45 10.37 35.36
CA GLY A 446 -16.40 11.36 35.59
C GLY A 446 -16.72 12.46 36.62
N ARG A 447 -17.99 12.82 36.84
CA ARG A 447 -18.33 14.10 37.49
C ARG A 447 -17.94 14.22 38.98
N SER A 448 -17.86 13.13 39.74
CA SER A 448 -17.39 13.21 41.15
C SER A 448 -15.91 12.92 41.36
N ARG A 449 -15.21 12.33 40.38
CA ARG A 449 -13.77 12.02 40.45
C ARG A 449 -12.87 13.17 39.98
N ILE A 450 -13.42 14.12 39.23
CA ILE A 450 -12.66 15.24 38.63
C ILE A 450 -12.20 16.25 39.70
N SER A 451 -12.99 16.55 40.74
CA SER A 451 -12.55 17.46 41.81
C SER A 451 -11.39 16.88 42.62
N ASP A 452 -11.49 15.60 42.97
CA ASP A 452 -10.54 14.96 43.88
C ASP A 452 -9.20 14.64 43.20
N LEU A 453 -9.22 14.33 41.90
CA LEU A 453 -7.99 14.14 41.11
C LEU A 453 -7.32 15.47 40.78
N VAL A 454 -8.03 16.55 40.50
CA VAL A 454 -7.41 17.87 40.30
C VAL A 454 -6.72 18.36 41.59
N ASP A 455 -7.29 18.06 42.76
CA ASP A 455 -6.66 18.31 44.06
C ASP A 455 -5.46 17.39 44.37
N GLN A 456 -5.42 16.18 43.79
CA GLN A 456 -4.24 15.30 43.87
C GLN A 456 -3.15 15.65 42.82
N PHE A 457 -3.53 16.13 41.65
CA PHE A 457 -2.60 16.59 40.60
C PHE A 457 -1.83 17.85 41.02
N SER A 458 -2.47 18.74 41.78
CA SER A 458 -1.80 19.87 42.44
C SER A 458 -0.90 19.42 43.60
N ARG A 459 -1.00 18.15 44.04
CA ARG A 459 -0.24 17.55 45.14
C ARG A 459 0.50 16.26 44.72
N GLY A 460 1.40 16.36 43.74
CA GLY A 460 2.57 15.47 43.66
C GLY A 460 2.60 14.39 42.55
N LYS A 461 3.71 14.42 41.79
CA LYS A 461 4.08 13.52 40.68
C LYS A 461 4.48 12.12 41.17
N THR A 462 3.57 11.15 41.34
CA THR A 462 4.00 9.73 41.37
C THR A 462 2.99 8.68 40.87
N GLN A 463 1.68 8.93 40.84
CA GLN A 463 0.69 7.85 40.60
C GLN A 463 0.12 7.72 39.17
N LEU A 464 0.50 8.58 38.22
CA LEU A 464 -0.11 8.62 36.88
C LEU A 464 0.37 7.59 35.86
N ARG A 465 1.47 6.88 36.13
CA ARG A 465 2.02 5.90 35.16
C ARG A 465 1.15 4.65 34.98
N ARG A 466 0.18 4.39 35.87
CA ARG A 466 -0.56 3.11 35.89
C ARG A 466 -1.92 3.13 35.18
N CYS A 467 -2.51 4.31 34.96
CA CYS A 467 -3.87 4.41 34.39
C CYS A 467 -3.89 4.75 32.88
N LEU A 468 -2.75 5.11 32.29
CA LEU A 468 -2.70 5.65 30.92
C LEU A 468 -2.15 4.69 29.86
N GLY A 469 -1.79 3.44 30.19
CA GLY A 469 -1.46 2.40 29.19
C GLY A 469 -0.40 2.76 28.11
N GLU A 470 0.27 3.91 28.21
CA GLU A 470 1.13 4.45 27.17
C GLU A 470 2.55 4.57 27.73
N SER A 471 3.41 3.64 27.31
CA SER A 471 4.86 3.73 27.47
C SER A 471 5.42 4.64 26.38
N PHE A 472 5.65 5.90 26.70
CA PHE A 472 6.45 6.81 25.86
C PHE A 472 7.94 6.53 26.11
N VAL A 473 8.70 6.33 25.03
CA VAL A 473 10.16 6.25 25.09
C VAL A 473 10.68 7.67 25.26
N ASP A 474 11.37 7.91 26.37
CA ASP A 474 12.10 9.14 26.61
C ASP A 474 13.32 9.17 25.67
N GLY A 475 13.44 10.21 24.85
CA GLY A 475 14.47 10.34 23.81
C GLY A 475 15.88 10.62 24.34
N SER A 476 16.21 10.19 25.55
CA SER A 476 17.51 10.44 26.20
C SER A 476 18.59 9.39 25.83
N GLY A 477 18.35 8.54 24.83
CA GLY A 477 19.28 7.50 24.38
C GLY A 477 19.83 7.68 22.96
N GLY A 478 19.96 8.92 22.46
CA GLY A 478 20.33 9.21 21.07
C GLY A 478 21.41 10.27 20.88
N GLU A 479 22.38 10.38 21.78
CA GLU A 479 23.63 11.11 21.52
C GLU A 479 24.71 10.15 21.04
N GLN A 480 24.71 9.84 19.74
CA GLN A 480 25.86 9.43 18.91
C GLN A 480 25.29 8.77 17.66
N LEU A 481 25.06 9.53 16.58
CA LEU A 481 25.04 9.06 15.18
C LEU A 481 24.71 10.21 14.21
N TYR A 482 25.36 11.38 14.36
CA TYR A 482 25.40 12.39 13.30
C TYR A 482 26.67 13.22 13.45
N LEU A 483 27.77 12.73 12.88
CA LEU A 483 28.93 13.49 12.38
C LEU A 483 30.04 12.49 12.02
N GLU A 484 29.98 11.91 10.83
CA GLU A 484 31.15 11.42 10.07
C GLU A 484 30.72 10.87 8.70
N SER A 485 30.50 11.78 7.75
CA SER A 485 30.71 11.50 6.32
C SER A 485 30.68 12.83 5.54
N ALA A 486 31.70 13.65 5.79
CA ALA A 486 32.09 14.75 4.92
C ALA A 486 33.60 14.95 5.07
N THR A 487 34.37 14.04 4.47
CA THR A 487 35.67 14.30 3.83
C THR A 487 35.92 13.21 2.80
#